data_AF-A0A380ZHI5-F1
#
_entry.id   AF-A0A380ZHI5-F1
#
_cell.length_a   1.000
_cell.length_b   1.000
_cell.length_c   1.000
_cell.angle_alpha   90.00
_cell.angle_beta   90.00
_cell.angle_gamma   90.00
#
_symmetry.space_group_name_H-M   'P 1'
#
loop_
_entity.id
_entity.type
_entity.pdbx_description
1 polymer ?
#
loop_
_entity_poly.entity_id
_entity_poly.type
_entity_poly.pdbx_seq_one_letter_code
_entity_poly.pdbx_strand_id
1 'polypeptide(L)'
;MKPQRQKEFPLFKGATRVPTVWGVPMMPLIFMVISVAAVAMTINIFLWLIAVPLWFIMVQITKNDDKAFRIWWLWIDTKLRNRNKKFWGASSYSPSNYRKRR
;
A
#
# COMPACT_ATOMS: atom_id res chain seq x y z
N MET A 1 -23.22 0.23 28.88
CA MET A 1 -22.16 0.88 28.07
C MET A 1 -22.80 2.06 27.36
N LYS A 2 -22.38 3.31 27.61
CA LYS A 2 -23.00 4.47 26.94
C LYS A 2 -22.57 4.48 25.47
N PRO A 3 -23.50 4.62 24.50
CA PRO A 3 -23.13 4.67 23.08
C PRO A 3 -22.26 5.90 22.85
N GLN A 4 -21.04 5.68 22.35
CA GLN A 4 -20.13 6.75 21.97
C GLN A 4 -20.69 7.42 20.72
N ARG A 5 -21.21 8.65 20.87
CA ARG A 5 -21.76 9.43 19.75
C ARG A 5 -20.60 9.96 18.93
N GLN A 6 -20.31 9.33 17.80
CA GLN A 6 -19.19 9.70 16.92
C GLN A 6 -19.50 11.06 16.29
N LYS A 7 -18.77 12.11 16.69
CA LYS A 7 -18.89 13.44 16.09
C LYS A 7 -18.27 13.39 14.69
N GLU A 8 -19.03 13.71 13.66
CA GLU A 8 -18.55 13.76 12.28
C GLU A 8 -17.71 15.04 12.09
N PHE A 9 -16.44 14.87 11.72
CA PHE A 9 -15.54 15.96 11.36
C PHE A 9 -15.33 15.94 9.84
N PRO A 10 -15.27 17.10 9.17
CA PRO A 10 -14.95 17.14 7.75
C PRO A 10 -13.58 16.53 7.49
N LEU A 11 -13.51 15.49 6.65
CA LEU A 11 -12.26 14.81 6.33
C LEU A 11 -11.55 15.53 5.18
N PHE A 12 -10.41 16.14 5.49
CA PHE A 12 -9.53 16.72 4.48
C PHE A 12 -8.77 15.61 3.72
N LYS A 13 -9.40 15.04 2.68
CA LYS A 13 -8.85 13.93 1.90
C LYS A 13 -7.43 14.22 1.38
N GLY A 14 -7.15 15.46 0.99
CA GLY A 14 -5.83 15.91 0.53
C GLY A 14 -4.70 15.74 1.56
N ALA A 15 -5.00 15.83 2.86
CA ALA A 15 -4.02 15.61 3.93
C ALA A 15 -3.73 14.10 4.19
N THR A 16 -4.50 13.21 3.58
CA THR A 16 -4.41 11.75 3.80
C THR A 16 -4.18 10.93 2.51
N ARG A 17 -4.01 11.62 1.37
CA ARG A 17 -3.68 10.98 0.10
C ARG A 17 -2.25 10.45 0.16
N VAL A 18 -1.97 9.36 -0.56
CA VAL A 18 -0.59 8.90 -0.67
C VAL A 18 0.20 9.84 -1.59
N PRO A 19 1.51 10.00 -1.38
CA PRO A 19 2.35 10.75 -2.31
C PRO A 19 2.42 10.00 -3.65
N THR A 20 1.91 10.61 -4.72
CA THR A 20 1.93 10.06 -6.08
C THR A 20 2.80 10.89 -7.02
N VAL A 21 3.47 10.22 -7.95
CA VAL A 21 4.28 10.79 -9.03
C VAL A 21 3.82 10.16 -10.34
N TRP A 22 3.48 10.98 -11.34
CA TRP A 22 2.93 10.51 -12.63
C TRP A 22 1.80 9.48 -12.49
N GLY A 23 0.88 9.72 -11.54
CA GLY A 23 -0.29 8.87 -11.31
C GLY A 23 -0.04 7.61 -10.47
N VAL A 24 1.20 7.33 -10.06
CA VAL A 24 1.58 6.13 -9.30
C VAL A 24 2.11 6.50 -7.92
N PRO A 25 1.80 5.76 -6.85
CA PRO A 25 2.38 6.00 -5.53
C PRO A 25 3.91 5.88 -5.54
N MET A 26 4.57 6.79 -4.82
CA MET A 26 6.02 6.97 -4.86
C MET A 26 6.79 5.69 -4.49
N MET A 27 6.38 4.99 -3.44
CA MET A 27 7.09 3.79 -2.98
C MET A 27 7.04 2.63 -3.99
N PRO A 28 5.86 2.24 -4.54
CA PRO A 28 5.77 1.33 -5.67
C PRO A 28 6.60 1.75 -6.88
N LEU A 29 6.59 3.04 -7.25
CA LEU A 29 7.33 3.55 -8.40
C LEU A 29 8.85 3.37 -8.23
N ILE A 30 9.39 3.72 -7.05
CA ILE A 30 10.80 3.54 -6.70
C ILE A 30 11.18 2.06 -6.79
N PHE A 31 10.36 1.18 -6.20
CA PHE A 31 10.61 -0.26 -6.22
C PHE A 31 10.64 -0.81 -7.65
N MET A 32 9.72 -0.38 -8.52
CA MET A 32 9.69 -0.77 -9.92
C MET A 32 10.97 -0.32 -10.63
N VAL A 33 11.36 0.95 -10.51
CA VAL A 33 12.55 1.49 -11.18
C VAL A 33 13.82 0.78 -10.73
N ILE A 34 14.01 0.58 -9.42
CA ILE A 34 15.18 -0.13 -8.88
C ILE A 34 15.22 -1.58 -9.39
N SER A 35 14.07 -2.27 -9.40
CA SER A 35 13.99 -3.65 -9.85
C SER A 35 14.31 -3.79 -11.34
N VAL A 36 13.75 -2.91 -12.19
CA VAL A 36 14.03 -2.88 -13.62
C VAL A 36 15.49 -2.50 -13.89
N ALA A 37 16.03 -1.52 -13.17
CA ALA A 37 17.43 -1.12 -13.27
C ALA A 37 18.37 -2.28 -12.97
N ALA A 38 18.14 -2.99 -11.85
CA ALA A 38 18.95 -4.13 -11.45
C ALA A 38 18.95 -5.24 -12.51
N VAL A 39 17.78 -5.55 -13.09
CA VAL A 39 17.64 -6.56 -14.15
C VAL A 39 18.31 -6.10 -15.45
N ALA A 40 18.12 -4.84 -15.84
CA ALA A 40 18.72 -4.29 -17.05
C ALA A 40 20.25 -4.25 -16.98
N MET A 41 20.81 -3.90 -15.82
CA MET A 41 22.26 -3.85 -15.61
C MET A 41 22.90 -5.24 -15.54
N THR A 42 22.17 -6.25 -15.08
CA THR A 42 22.69 -7.63 -14.95
C THR A 42 22.56 -8.45 -16.23
N ILE A 43 21.51 -8.22 -17.02
CA ILE A 43 21.21 -9.06 -18.21
C ILE A 43 21.44 -8.27 -19.50
N ASN A 44 20.73 -7.16 -19.70
CA ASN A 44 20.78 -6.38 -20.93
C ASN A 44 20.16 -4.98 -20.72
N ILE A 45 20.90 -3.93 -21.10
CA ILE A 45 20.47 -2.53 -20.97
C ILE A 45 19.14 -2.25 -21.70
N PHE A 46 18.81 -2.97 -22.78
CA PHE A 46 17.53 -2.81 -23.49
C PHE A 46 16.30 -3.21 -22.66
N LEU A 47 16.46 -3.93 -21.55
CA LEU A 47 15.37 -4.27 -20.64
C LEU A 47 14.75 -3.06 -19.93
N TRP A 48 15.40 -1.89 -19.98
CA TRP A 48 14.79 -0.62 -19.55
C TRP A 48 13.48 -0.30 -20.28
N LEU A 49 13.30 -0.81 -21.51
CA LEU A 49 12.04 -0.65 -22.26
C LEU A 49 10.83 -1.24 -21.53
N ILE A 50 11.03 -2.21 -20.62
CA ILE A 50 9.96 -2.83 -19.82
C ILE A 50 9.41 -1.86 -18.76
N ALA A 51 10.16 -0.82 -18.37
CA ALA A 51 9.69 0.17 -17.40
C ALA A 51 8.40 0.88 -17.85
N VAL A 52 8.26 1.15 -19.16
CA VAL A 52 7.11 1.86 -19.74
C VAL A 52 5.81 1.07 -19.58
N PRO A 53 5.69 -0.19 -20.05
CA PRO A 53 4.47 -0.97 -19.85
C PRO A 53 4.19 -1.24 -18.36
N LEU A 54 5.22 -1.46 -17.54
CA LEU A 54 5.03 -1.63 -16.09
C LEU A 54 4.43 -0.37 -15.44
N TRP A 55 4.99 0.81 -15.74
CA TRP A 55 4.44 2.07 -15.27
C TRP A 55 2.99 2.26 -15.71
N PHE A 56 2.68 1.97 -16.98
CA PHE A 56 1.32 2.08 -17.50
C PHE A 56 0.34 1.18 -16.74
N ILE A 57 0.72 -0.08 -16.47
CA ILE A 57 -0.08 -1.00 -15.66
C ILE A 57 -0.30 -0.43 -14.25
N MET A 58 0.75 0.11 -13.63
CA MET A 58 0.64 0.72 -12.30
C MET A 58 -0.34 1.90 -12.29
N VAL A 59 -0.33 2.75 -13.32
CA VAL A 59 -1.30 3.84 -13.50
C VAL A 59 -2.73 3.31 -13.61
N GLN A 60 -2.96 2.23 -14.35
CA GLN A 60 -4.30 1.64 -14.46
C GLN A 60 -4.80 1.10 -13.12
N ILE A 61 -3.92 0.49 -12.31
CA ILE A 61 -4.26 0.01 -10.97
C ILE A 61 -4.64 1.17 -10.04
N THR A 62 -3.88 2.27 -10.07
CA THR A 62 -4.06 3.41 -9.15
C THR A 62 -5.07 4.44 -9.60
N LYS A 63 -5.64 4.29 -10.81
CA LYS A 63 -6.63 5.20 -11.38
C LYS A 63 -7.85 5.39 -10.48
N ASN A 64 -8.31 4.32 -9.83
CA ASN A 64 -9.52 4.34 -8.99
C ASN A 64 -9.19 4.46 -7.50
N ASP A 65 -8.02 3.95 -7.07
CA ASP A 65 -7.60 3.96 -5.67
C ASP A 65 -6.09 4.20 -5.56
N ASP A 66 -5.71 5.37 -5.03
CA ASP A 66 -4.32 5.75 -4.82
C ASP A 66 -3.64 4.83 -3.78
N LYS A 67 -4.41 4.17 -2.92
CA LYS A 67 -3.94 3.30 -1.84
C LYS A 67 -3.92 1.81 -2.21
N ALA A 68 -4.25 1.44 -3.45
CA ALA A 68 -4.33 0.04 -3.89
C ALA A 68 -3.09 -0.79 -3.49
N PHE A 69 -1.88 -0.32 -3.83
CA PHE A 69 -0.64 -1.00 -3.47
C PHE A 69 -0.40 -1.13 -1.96
N ARG A 70 -0.83 -0.13 -1.18
CA ARG A 70 -0.74 -0.18 0.29
C ARG A 70 -1.69 -1.22 0.87
N ILE A 71 -2.87 -1.38 0.28
CA ILE A 71 -3.83 -2.41 0.68
C ILE A 71 -3.26 -3.81 0.39
N TRP A 72 -2.65 -4.01 -0.77
CA TRP A 72 -1.97 -5.26 -1.10
C TRP A 72 -0.84 -5.57 -0.11
N TRP A 73 -0.02 -4.57 0.23
CA TRP A 73 1.02 -4.75 1.24
C TRP A 73 0.44 -5.12 2.62
N LEU A 74 -0.63 -4.43 3.04
CA LEU A 74 -1.32 -4.75 4.30
C LEU A 74 -1.91 -6.15 4.29
N TRP A 75 -2.41 -6.61 3.15
CA TRP A 75 -2.90 -7.98 2.99
C TRP A 75 -1.77 -8.99 3.19
N ILE A 76 -0.59 -8.76 2.61
CA ILE A 76 0.60 -9.59 2.83
C ILE A 76 0.94 -9.63 4.33
N ASP A 77 0.99 -8.47 4.98
CA ASP A 77 1.33 -8.39 6.41
C ASP A 77 0.32 -9.12 7.31
N THR A 78 -0.97 -9.01 7.01
CA THR A 78 -2.02 -9.53 7.88
C THR A 78 -2.44 -10.97 7.57
N LYS A 79 -2.31 -11.42 6.31
CA LYS A 79 -2.73 -12.77 5.88
C LYS A 79 -1.54 -13.70 5.65
N LEU A 80 -0.51 -13.24 4.95
CA LEU A 80 0.63 -14.08 4.57
C LEU A 80 1.62 -14.20 5.73
N ARG A 81 1.95 -13.09 6.40
CA ARG A 81 2.96 -13.07 7.48
C ARG A 81 2.42 -13.50 8.84
N ASN A 82 1.10 -13.69 9.00
CA ASN A 82 0.53 -14.15 10.26
C ASN A 82 0.71 -15.67 10.47
N ARG A 83 1.85 -16.05 11.07
CA ARG A 83 2.18 -17.47 11.36
C ARG A 83 1.24 -18.12 12.36
N ASN A 84 0.75 -17.36 13.34
CA ASN A 84 -0.11 -17.87 14.40
C ASN A 84 -1.57 -18.09 13.94
N LYS A 85 -1.92 -17.69 12.72
CA LYS A 85 -3.25 -17.91 12.12
C LYS A 85 -3.68 -19.38 12.16
N LYS A 86 -2.75 -20.33 11.99
CA LYS A 86 -3.06 -21.77 12.02
C LYS A 86 -3.49 -22.26 13.40
N PHE A 87 -2.93 -21.68 14.47
CA PHE A 87 -3.28 -22.04 15.84
C PHE A 87 -4.61 -21.40 16.27
N TRP A 88 -4.81 -20.11 16.00
CA TRP A 88 -6.00 -19.37 16.45
C TRP A 88 -7.18 -19.42 15.48
N GLY A 89 -7.00 -19.91 14.25
CA GLY A 89 -8.01 -19.87 13.19
C GLY A 89 -8.35 -18.47 12.67
N ALA A 90 -7.76 -17.41 13.25
CA ALA A 90 -8.10 -16.02 12.99
C ALA A 90 -6.88 -15.10 12.99
N SER A 91 -7.09 -13.85 12.53
CA SER A 91 -6.10 -12.77 12.56
C SER A 91 -6.79 -11.53 13.12
N SER A 92 -6.32 -10.99 14.24
CA SER A 92 -6.89 -9.80 14.88
C SER A 92 -5.84 -8.71 14.97
N TYR A 93 -6.07 -7.61 14.26
CA TYR A 93 -5.24 -6.41 14.28
C TYR A 93 -6.15 -5.23 14.59
N SER A 94 -6.24 -4.86 15.87
CA SER A 94 -7.08 -3.73 16.27
C SER A 94 -6.31 -2.42 16.15
N PRO A 95 -6.81 -1.42 15.40
CA PRO A 95 -6.21 -0.08 15.40
C PRO A 95 -6.57 0.69 16.68
N SER A 96 -7.51 0.20 17.50
CA SER A 96 -7.95 0.89 18.72
C SER A 96 -6.91 0.78 19.83
N ASN A 97 -6.37 1.94 20.21
CA ASN A 97 -5.56 2.06 21.42
C ASN A 97 -6.49 2.31 22.60
N TYR A 98 -6.77 1.27 23.41
CA TYR A 98 -7.64 1.37 24.58
C TYR A 98 -7.00 2.09 25.76
N ARG A 99 -5.78 2.62 25.61
CA ARG A 99 -5.12 3.41 26.65
C ARG A 99 -5.92 4.69 26.88
N LYS A 100 -6.52 4.80 28.07
CA LYS A 100 -7.14 6.03 28.57
C LYS A 100 -6.09 7.14 28.51
N ARG A 101 -6.25 8.13 27.62
CA ARG A 101 -5.44 9.37 27.67
C ARG A 101 -5.80 10.03 29.01
N ARG A 102 -4.80 10.14 29.90
CA ARG A 102 -4.89 10.96 31.10
C ARG A 102 -4.83 12.43 30.71
#